data_AF-A0A968GBV4-F1
#
_entry.id   AF-A0A968GBV4-F1
#
_cell.length_a   1.000
_cell.length_b   1.000
_cell.length_c   1.000
_cell.angle_alpha   90.00
_cell.angle_beta   90.00
_cell.angle_gamma   90.00
#
_symmetry.space_group_name_H-M   'P 1'
#
loop_
_entity.id
_entity.type
_entity.pdbx_description
1 polymer ?
#
loop_
_entity_poly.entity_id
_entity_poly.type
_entity_poly.pdbx_seq_one_letter_code
_entity_poly.pdbx_strand_id
1 'polypeptide(L)'
;MRVNHSGEVCAQALYQGQALTAHLPQVRREMEDAAEEEADHLAWCENRLRDLDSHTSVLNPLWYSLSFGLGAGAGLVSDRLSLGFVAATEELVCKHLGRHLDSLPEGDSDSRAVVSQMLD
;
A
#
# COMPACT_ATOMS: atom_id res chain seq x y z
N MET A 1 5.67 11.72 0.67
CA MET A 1 5.32 11.04 1.94
C MET A 1 3.81 10.92 2.21
N ARG A 2 3.01 11.99 2.32
CA ARG A 2 1.56 11.85 2.64
C ARG A 2 0.78 10.98 1.63
N VAL A 3 1.12 11.10 0.35
CA VAL A 3 0.51 10.30 -0.72
C VAL A 3 0.90 8.83 -0.57
N ASN A 4 2.19 8.53 -0.41
CA ASN A 4 2.70 7.17 -0.14
C ASN A 4 1.98 6.55 1.06
N HIS A 5 1.96 7.23 2.21
CA HIS A 5 1.22 6.76 3.39
C HIS A 5 -0.25 6.44 3.07
N SER A 6 -0.94 7.28 2.30
CA SER A 6 -2.34 7.02 1.95
C SER A 6 -2.47 5.85 0.97
N GLY A 7 -1.47 5.66 0.11
CA GLY A 7 -1.30 4.48 -0.74
C GLY A 7 -1.18 3.19 0.08
N GLU A 8 -0.31 3.18 1.10
CA GLU A 8 -0.13 2.00 1.96
C GLU A 8 -1.41 1.64 2.73
N VAL A 9 -2.14 2.64 3.22
CA VAL A 9 -3.48 2.43 3.83
C VAL A 9 -4.44 1.76 2.84
N CYS A 10 -4.41 2.19 1.57
CA CYS A 10 -5.25 1.58 0.53
C CYS A 10 -4.79 0.16 0.19
N ALA A 11 -3.49 -0.08 0.03
CA ALA A 11 -2.93 -1.39 -0.33
C ALA A 11 -3.23 -2.42 0.76
N GLN A 12 -2.93 -2.10 2.02
CA GLN A 12 -3.25 -2.95 3.16
C GLN A 12 -4.75 -3.30 3.22
N ALA A 13 -5.62 -2.29 3.08
CA ALA A 13 -7.07 -2.50 3.11
C ALA A 13 -7.56 -3.37 1.94
N LEU A 14 -7.00 -3.16 0.74
CA LEU A 14 -7.32 -3.93 -0.45
C LEU A 14 -6.99 -5.42 -0.22
N TYR A 15 -5.77 -5.72 0.21
CA TYR A 15 -5.29 -7.08 0.43
C TYR A 15 -6.10 -7.78 1.52
N GLN A 16 -6.41 -7.10 2.64
CA GLN A 16 -7.30 -7.63 3.68
C GLN A 16 -8.71 -7.93 3.15
N GLY A 17 -9.24 -7.07 2.29
CA GLY A 17 -10.52 -7.30 1.60
C GLY A 17 -10.46 -8.56 0.74
N GLN A 18 -9.42 -8.70 -0.09
CA GLN A 18 -9.22 -9.87 -0.96
C GLN A 18 -9.06 -11.16 -0.13
N ALA A 19 -8.28 -11.12 0.95
CA ALA A 19 -8.08 -12.25 1.86
C ALA A 19 -9.41 -12.74 2.46
N LEU A 20 -10.27 -11.81 2.87
CA LEU A 20 -11.57 -12.11 3.48
C LEU A 20 -12.46 -12.95 2.57
N THR A 21 -12.45 -12.69 1.26
CA THR A 21 -13.36 -13.31 0.29
C THR A 21 -12.69 -14.30 -0.66
N ALA A 22 -11.37 -14.50 -0.55
CA ALA A 22 -10.62 -15.46 -1.36
C ALA A 22 -11.18 -16.88 -1.21
N HIS A 23 -11.29 -17.59 -2.34
CA HIS A 23 -11.81 -18.95 -2.41
C HIS A 23 -10.75 -19.99 -2.06
N LEU A 24 -9.51 -19.79 -2.53
CA LEU A 24 -8.40 -20.70 -2.31
C LEU A 24 -7.62 -20.30 -1.04
N PRO A 25 -7.33 -21.26 -0.14
CA PRO A 25 -6.54 -20.99 1.07
C PRO A 25 -5.12 -20.49 0.80
N GLN A 26 -4.56 -20.79 -0.37
CA GLN A 26 -3.25 -20.26 -0.78
C GLN A 26 -3.35 -18.77 -1.07
N VAL A 27 -4.32 -18.35 -1.90
CA VAL A 27 -4.51 -16.94 -2.26
C VAL A 27 -4.85 -16.10 -1.03
N ARG A 28 -5.66 -16.62 -0.11
CA ARG A 28 -5.90 -15.95 1.17
C ARG A 28 -4.60 -15.62 1.91
N ARG A 29 -3.72 -16.61 2.05
CA ARG A 29 -2.44 -16.44 2.76
C ARG A 29 -1.54 -15.43 2.06
N GLU A 30 -1.43 -15.52 0.73
CA GLU A 30 -0.65 -14.54 -0.06
C GLU A 30 -1.16 -13.10 0.15
N MET A 31 -2.47 -12.89 0.27
CA MET A 31 -3.04 -11.56 0.56
C MET A 31 -2.85 -11.13 2.02
N GLU A 32 -2.86 -12.07 2.97
CA GLU A 32 -2.57 -11.79 4.39
C GLU A 32 -1.10 -11.37 4.56
N ASP A 33 -0.18 -12.11 3.94
CA ASP A 33 1.26 -11.82 3.95
C ASP A 33 1.53 -10.44 3.33
N ALA A 34 0.95 -10.15 2.15
CA ALA A 34 1.07 -8.85 1.50
C ALA A 34 0.52 -7.71 2.38
N ALA A 35 -0.60 -7.91 3.07
CA ALA A 35 -1.14 -6.89 3.97
C ALA A 35 -0.26 -6.63 5.21
N GLU A 36 0.50 -7.63 5.66
CA GLU A 36 1.46 -7.52 6.76
C GLU A 36 2.73 -6.79 6.32
N GLU A 37 3.25 -7.07 5.11
CA GLU A 37 4.36 -6.33 4.52
C GLU A 37 4.06 -4.82 4.40
N GLU A 38 2.86 -4.45 3.96
CA GLU A 38 2.48 -3.02 3.86
C GLU A 38 2.37 -2.32 5.23
N ALA A 39 2.28 -3.07 6.34
CA ALA A 39 2.26 -2.46 7.68
C ALA A 39 3.60 -1.79 8.01
N ASP A 40 4.71 -2.38 7.58
CA ASP A 40 6.04 -1.81 7.74
C ASP A 40 6.20 -0.54 6.90
N HIS A 41 5.78 -0.58 5.63
CA HIS A 41 5.77 0.58 4.74
C HIS A 41 4.97 1.75 5.32
N LEU A 42 3.77 1.45 5.83
CA LEU A 42 2.91 2.41 6.49
C LEU A 42 3.61 3.05 7.69
N ALA A 43 4.25 2.24 8.54
CA ALA A 43 4.98 2.72 9.71
C ALA A 43 6.17 3.62 9.34
N TRP A 44 6.95 3.26 8.32
CA TRP A 44 8.05 4.09 7.84
C TRP A 44 7.56 5.44 7.30
N CYS A 45 6.49 5.42 6.50
CA CYS A 45 5.87 6.62 6.00
C CYS A 45 5.33 7.52 7.13
N GLU A 46 4.69 6.93 8.14
CA GLU A 46 4.14 7.67 9.27
C GLU A 46 5.24 8.30 10.11
N ASN A 47 6.30 7.57 10.41
CA ASN A 47 7.46 8.09 11.14
C ASN A 47 8.10 9.25 10.38
N ARG A 48 8.31 9.11 9.07
CA ARG A 48 8.87 10.21 8.27
C ARG A 48 7.97 11.43 8.25
N LEU A 49 6.64 11.26 8.22
CA LEU A 49 5.71 12.38 8.34
C LEU A 49 5.82 13.10 9.68
N ARG A 50 6.04 12.37 10.78
CA ARG A 50 6.29 12.96 12.10
C ARG A 50 7.59 13.75 12.13
N ASP A 51 8.67 13.21 11.55
CA ASP A 51 9.97 13.89 11.47
C ASP A 51 9.91 15.19 10.65
N LEU A 52 9.00 15.25 9.68
CA LEU A 52 8.72 16.43 8.86
C LEU A 52 7.74 17.43 9.51
N ASP A 53 7.38 17.22 10.79
CA ASP A 53 6.34 17.99 11.51
C ASP A 53 5.01 18.06 10.72
N SER A 54 4.65 16.92 10.12
CA SER A 54 3.46 16.77 9.29
C SER A 54 2.46 15.78 9.89
N HIS A 55 1.39 15.54 9.13
CA HIS A 55 0.26 14.72 9.52
C HIS A 55 -0.13 13.74 8.41
N THR A 56 -0.77 12.64 8.82
CA THR A 56 -1.39 11.68 7.91
C THR A 56 -2.69 12.26 7.32
N SER A 57 -3.25 11.60 6.31
CA SER A 57 -4.50 12.06 5.70
C SER A 57 -5.70 11.79 6.62
N VAL A 58 -6.49 12.84 6.90
CA VAL A 58 -7.76 12.71 7.66
C VAL A 58 -8.80 11.85 6.94
N LEU A 59 -8.64 11.64 5.63
CA LEU A 59 -9.52 10.81 4.81
C LEU A 59 -9.10 9.33 4.79
N ASN A 60 -8.05 8.93 5.51
CA ASN A 60 -7.61 7.54 5.59
C ASN A 60 -8.73 6.54 5.93
N PRO A 61 -9.66 6.83 6.87
CA PRO A 61 -10.78 5.91 7.14
C PRO A 61 -11.68 5.67 5.93
N LEU A 62 -11.90 6.71 5.11
CA LEU A 62 -12.68 6.61 3.88
C LEU A 62 -11.92 5.80 2.83
N TRP A 63 -10.64 6.09 2.64
CA TRP A 63 -9.79 5.39 1.67
C TRP A 63 -9.64 3.91 1.99
N TYR A 64 -9.40 3.58 3.26
CA TYR A 64 -9.40 2.22 3.76
C TYR A 64 -10.70 1.51 3.43
N SER A 65 -11.85 2.11 3.78
CA SER A 65 -13.17 1.48 3.60
C SER A 65 -13.48 1.19 2.14
N LEU A 66 -13.16 2.13 1.24
CA LEU A 66 -13.35 1.97 -0.19
C LEU A 66 -12.43 0.89 -0.78
N SER A 67 -11.15 0.92 -0.41
CA SER A 67 -10.17 -0.04 -0.90
C SER A 67 -10.48 -1.46 -0.42
N PHE A 68 -10.86 -1.61 0.85
CA PHE A 68 -11.34 -2.87 1.41
C PHE A 68 -12.54 -3.42 0.66
N GLY A 69 -13.55 -2.58 0.37
CA GLY A 69 -14.72 -2.98 -0.39
C GLY A 69 -14.37 -3.45 -1.81
N LEU A 70 -13.44 -2.77 -2.47
CA LEU A 70 -12.93 -3.18 -3.80
C LEU A 70 -12.20 -4.53 -3.72
N GLY A 71 -11.33 -4.71 -2.72
CA GLY A 71 -10.59 -5.94 -2.50
C GLY A 71 -11.52 -7.12 -2.23
N ALA A 72 -12.47 -6.95 -1.31
CA ALA A 72 -13.48 -7.96 -1.01
C ALA A 72 -14.33 -8.31 -2.22
N GLY A 73 -14.70 -7.33 -3.04
CA GLY A 73 -15.39 -7.55 -4.31
C GLY A 73 -14.55 -8.37 -5.29
N ALA A 74 -13.27 -8.03 -5.47
CA ALA A 74 -12.37 -8.74 -6.38
C ALA A 74 -12.17 -10.21 -5.96
N GLY A 75 -11.89 -10.46 -4.67
CA GLY A 75 -11.73 -11.81 -4.12
C GLY A 75 -13.00 -12.65 -4.26
N LEU A 76 -14.17 -12.05 -4.03
CA LEU A 76 -15.47 -12.72 -4.15
C LEU A 76 -15.79 -13.13 -5.60
N VAL A 77 -15.32 -12.37 -6.59
CA VAL A 77 -15.58 -12.68 -8.00
C VAL A 77 -14.62 -13.77 -8.50
N SER A 78 -13.31 -13.62 -8.26
CA SER A 78 -12.32 -14.61 -8.71
C SER A 78 -10.95 -14.38 -8.11
N ASP A 79 -10.33 -15.44 -7.61
CA ASP A 79 -8.94 -15.46 -7.16
C ASP A 79 -7.95 -15.04 -8.26
N ARG A 80 -8.22 -15.37 -9.54
CA ARG A 80 -7.36 -14.96 -10.65
C ARG A 80 -7.44 -13.45 -10.91
N LEU A 81 -8.64 -12.88 -10.80
CA LEU A 81 -8.80 -11.42 -10.90
C LEU A 81 -8.12 -10.73 -9.72
N SER A 82 -8.25 -11.30 -8.53
CA SER A 82 -7.59 -10.83 -7.31
C SER A 82 -6.07 -10.72 -7.50
N LEU A 83 -5.42 -11.81 -7.90
CA LEU A 83 -3.97 -11.84 -8.16
C LEU A 83 -3.54 -10.88 -9.29
N GLY A 84 -4.34 -10.80 -10.36
CA GLY A 84 -4.07 -9.85 -11.45
C GLY A 84 -4.18 -8.40 -11.02
N PHE A 85 -5.09 -8.08 -10.09
CA PHE A 85 -5.22 -6.75 -9.51
C PHE A 85 -4.00 -6.40 -8.65
N VAL A 86 -3.53 -7.33 -7.81
CA VAL A 86 -2.31 -7.13 -7.00
C VAL A 86 -1.11 -6.80 -7.89
N ALA A 87 -0.83 -7.65 -8.88
CA ALA A 87 0.30 -7.44 -9.79
C ALA A 87 0.24 -6.08 -10.53
N ALA A 88 -0.97 -5.66 -10.95
CA ALA A 88 -1.15 -4.35 -11.58
C ALA A 88 -0.97 -3.18 -10.60
N THR A 89 -1.34 -3.37 -9.33
CA THR A 89 -1.20 -2.36 -8.28
C THR A 89 0.26 -2.18 -7.91
N GLU A 90 1.01 -3.27 -7.74
CA GLU A 90 2.47 -3.26 -7.49
C GLU A 90 3.22 -2.51 -8.59
N GLU A 91 2.93 -2.79 -9.87
CA GLU A 91 3.57 -2.07 -10.99
C GLU A 91 3.35 -0.55 -10.91
N LEU A 92 2.12 -0.13 -10.57
CA LEU A 92 1.78 1.28 -10.43
C LEU A 92 2.42 1.92 -9.19
N VAL A 93 2.52 1.19 -8.08
CA VAL A 93 3.18 1.63 -6.84
C VAL A 93 4.67 1.83 -7.10
N CYS A 94 5.37 0.85 -7.68
CA CYS A 94 6.79 0.97 -8.02
C CYS A 94 7.06 2.18 -8.93
N LYS A 95 6.21 2.40 -9.94
CA LYS A 95 6.30 3.58 -10.81
C LYS A 95 6.01 4.90 -10.07
N HIS A 96 5.12 4.88 -9.08
CA HIS A 96 4.85 6.04 -8.23
C HIS A 96 6.06 6.36 -7.34
N LEU A 97 6.63 5.35 -6.67
CA LEU A 97 7.79 5.49 -5.79
C LEU A 97 9.03 5.97 -6.56
N GLY A 98 9.31 5.42 -7.75
CA GLY A 98 10.40 5.89 -8.61
C GLY A 98 10.26 7.37 -8.97
N ARG A 99 9.07 7.80 -9.41
CA ARG A 99 8.80 9.24 -9.67
C ARG A 99 8.90 10.10 -8.42
N HIS A 100 8.55 9.55 -7.26
CA HIS A 100 8.66 10.26 -5.99
C HIS A 100 10.13 10.44 -5.60
N LEU A 101 10.98 9.42 -5.75
CA LEU A 101 12.44 9.54 -5.58
C LEU A 101 13.04 10.64 -6.46
N ASP A 102 12.65 10.69 -7.74
CA ASP A 102 13.13 11.70 -8.68
C ASP A 102 12.70 13.13 -8.30
N SER A 103 11.55 13.28 -7.62
CA SER A 103 10.99 14.59 -7.26
C SER A 103 11.38 15.07 -5.85
N LEU A 104 11.98 14.22 -5.03
CA LEU A 104 12.46 14.61 -3.71
C LEU A 104 13.59 15.68 -3.82
N PRO A 105 13.70 16.62 -2.87
CA PRO A 105 14.83 17.55 -2.80
C PRO A 105 16.17 16.81 -2.65
N GLU A 106 17.25 17.29 -3.27
CA GLU A 106 18.57 16.60 -3.23
C GLU A 106 19.04 16.32 -1.80
N GLY A 107 18.82 17.25 -0.87
CA GLY A 107 19.24 17.13 0.53
C GLY A 107 18.31 16.30 1.44
N ASP A 108 17.17 15.78 0.95
CA ASP A 108 16.26 14.98 1.76
C ASP A 108 16.67 13.49 1.74
N SER A 109 17.83 13.19 2.33
CA SER A 109 18.39 11.84 2.42
C SER A 109 17.46 10.86 3.13
N ASP A 110 16.74 11.33 4.15
CA ASP A 110 15.94 10.48 5.02
C ASP A 110 14.66 10.03 4.30
N SER A 111 13.96 10.93 3.59
CA SER A 111 12.83 10.53 2.75
C SER A 111 13.28 9.62 1.61
N ARG A 112 14.47 9.85 1.03
CA ARG A 112 15.02 8.97 -0.02
C ARG A 112 15.26 7.57 0.52
N ALA A 113 15.87 7.43 1.70
CA ALA A 113 16.11 6.14 2.32
C ALA A 113 14.81 5.36 2.53
N VAL A 114 13.75 6.02 3.04
CA VAL A 114 12.44 5.40 3.21
C VAL A 114 11.86 4.93 1.88
N VAL A 115 11.84 5.80 0.86
CA VAL A 115 11.22 5.46 -0.43
C VAL A 115 12.03 4.41 -1.20
N SER A 116 13.35 4.39 -1.05
CA SER A 116 14.22 3.34 -1.59
C SER A 116 13.96 2.00 -0.90
N GLN A 117 13.80 1.99 0.43
CA GLN A 117 13.50 0.77 1.16
C GLN A 117 12.14 0.17 0.79
N MET A 118 11.14 1.01 0.49
CA MET A 118 9.83 0.55 -0.01
C MET A 118 9.86 -0.04 -1.44
N LEU A 119 10.96 0.15 -2.17
CA LEU A 119 11.16 -0.41 -3.51
C LEU A 119 11.94 -1.72 -3.51
N ASP A 120 12.58 -2.07 -2.38
CA ASP A 120 13.44 -3.25 -2.22
C ASP A 120 12.60 -4.49 -1.85
#